data_AF-L2GCY5-F1
#
_entry.id   AF-L2GCY5-F1
#
_cell.length_a   1.000
_cell.length_b   1.000
_cell.length_c   1.000
_cell.angle_alpha   90.00
_cell.angle_beta   90.00
_cell.angle_gamma   90.00
#
_symmetry.space_group_name_H-M   'P 1'
#
loop_
_entity.id
_entity.type
_entity.pdbx_description
1 polymer ?
#
loop_
_entity_poly.entity_id
_entity_poly.type
_entity_poly.pdbx_seq_one_letter_code
_entity_poly.pdbx_strand_id
1 'polypeptide(L)'
;MSTERGDTRVNVERKQGMTERERQQELESYLSLSSAPPGGGGQVAGGDDEEGDEDGEDGEEKIYNPLKLPLAWDGKPIPFWLYRLHGLGVEFPCEICGNFVYMGRRAFDKHFNEARHVHGLKCLGITNTALFRDITSIDEATNLNDKIQRETKKTKVDEGSIVQMEDAEGNVMPEKVYYDLQKQGLL
;
A
#
# COMPACT_ATOMS: atom_id res chain seq x y z
N MET A 1 5.94 11.45 38.34
CA MET A 1 6.69 11.48 39.62
C MET A 1 6.95 10.10 40.21
N SER A 2 5.95 9.26 40.50
CA SER A 2 6.20 7.91 41.09
C SER A 2 6.77 6.92 40.07
N THR A 3 6.26 6.96 38.83
CA THR A 3 6.69 6.13 37.69
C THR A 3 8.13 6.44 37.26
N GLU A 4 8.45 7.72 37.03
CA GLU A 4 9.80 8.17 36.63
C GLU A 4 10.88 7.81 37.68
N ARG A 5 10.51 7.81 38.96
CA ARG A 5 11.40 7.38 40.05
C ARG A 5 11.62 5.87 40.07
N GLY A 6 10.58 5.08 39.74
CA GLY A 6 10.70 3.64 39.53
C GLY A 6 11.59 3.33 38.32
N ASP A 7 11.37 4.01 37.20
CA ASP A 7 12.11 3.79 35.95
C ASP A 7 13.59 4.15 36.10
N THR A 8 13.89 5.26 36.79
CA THR A 8 15.27 5.66 37.08
C THR A 8 15.97 4.69 38.03
N ARG A 9 15.25 4.15 39.02
CA ARG A 9 15.80 3.14 39.94
C ARG A 9 16.14 1.84 39.22
N VAL A 10 15.24 1.32 38.40
CA VAL A 10 15.46 0.09 37.60
C VAL A 10 16.63 0.30 36.62
N ASN A 11 16.74 1.48 36.03
CA ASN A 11 17.87 1.81 35.16
C ASN A 11 19.22 1.81 35.90
N VAL A 12 19.25 2.27 37.15
CA VAL A 12 20.46 2.28 38.00
C VAL A 12 20.84 0.86 38.41
N GLU A 13 19.89 0.06 38.88
CA GLU A 13 20.10 -1.34 39.26
C GLU A 13 20.62 -2.16 38.06
N ARG A 14 20.04 -1.96 36.87
CA ARG A 14 20.51 -2.57 35.62
C ARG A 14 21.95 -2.15 35.27
N LYS A 15 22.28 -0.86 35.35
CA LYS A 15 23.63 -0.36 35.04
C LYS A 15 24.71 -0.89 35.99
N GLN A 16 24.35 -1.20 37.23
CA GLN A 16 25.27 -1.79 38.20
C GLN A 16 25.63 -3.25 37.90
N GLY A 17 24.73 -3.99 37.22
CA GLY A 17 24.97 -5.39 36.84
C GLY A 17 25.68 -5.59 35.51
N MET A 18 25.94 -4.51 34.75
CA MET A 18 26.48 -4.58 33.38
C MET A 18 28.00 -4.47 33.35
N THR A 19 28.62 -5.14 32.38
CA THR A 19 30.05 -5.01 32.12
C THR A 19 30.40 -3.68 31.43
N GLU A 20 31.67 -3.26 31.51
CA GLU A 20 32.17 -2.01 30.90
C GLU A 20 31.80 -1.87 29.42
N ARG A 21 31.89 -2.99 28.67
CA ARG A 21 31.59 -3.07 27.24
C ARG A 21 30.09 -2.86 26.95
N GLU A 22 29.23 -3.49 27.73
CA GLU A 22 27.77 -3.37 27.57
C GLU A 22 27.29 -1.97 27.96
N ARG A 23 27.91 -1.36 28.98
CA ARG A 23 27.66 0.02 29.39
C ARG A 23 28.03 1.03 28.30
N GLN A 24 29.15 0.82 27.61
CA GLN A 24 29.58 1.66 26.49
C GLN A 24 28.63 1.54 25.29
N GLN A 25 28.14 0.33 24.99
CA GLN A 25 27.20 0.11 23.90
C GLN A 25 25.81 0.74 24.17
N GLU A 26 25.34 0.68 25.42
CA GLU A 26 24.13 1.40 25.86
C GLU A 26 24.27 2.93 25.75
N LEU A 27 25.43 3.47 26.15
CA LEU A 27 25.74 4.90 26.00
C LEU A 27 25.81 5.33 24.53
N GLU A 28 26.43 4.52 23.67
CA GLU A 28 26.53 4.78 22.24
C GLU A 28 25.16 4.73 21.56
N SER A 29 24.31 3.77 21.94
CA SER A 29 22.90 3.69 21.49
C SER A 29 22.10 4.94 21.90
N TYR A 30 22.24 5.37 23.16
CA TYR A 30 21.56 6.58 23.65
C TYR A 30 22.09 7.87 22.98
N LEU A 31 23.40 7.95 22.74
CA LEU A 31 24.02 9.07 22.06
C LEU A 31 23.61 9.11 20.58
N SER A 32 23.52 7.96 19.91
CA SER A 32 23.00 7.85 18.54
C SER A 32 21.54 8.29 18.45
N LEU A 33 20.74 8.05 19.48
CA LEU A 33 19.34 8.48 19.55
C LEU A 33 19.20 9.98 19.83
N SER A 34 20.11 10.57 20.61
CA SER A 34 20.08 12.00 20.98
C SER A 34 20.83 12.92 20.01
N SER A 35 21.77 12.39 19.21
CA SER A 35 22.47 13.11 18.15
C SER A 35 21.76 13.08 16.80
N ALA A 36 20.66 12.32 16.68
CA ALA A 36 19.77 12.41 15.53
C ALA A 36 19.06 13.78 15.54
N PRO A 37 19.08 14.54 14.43
CA PRO A 37 18.47 15.86 14.38
C PRO A 37 16.95 15.76 14.66
N PRO A 38 16.35 16.72 15.39
CA PRO A 38 14.93 16.70 15.79
C PRO A 38 13.95 16.98 14.64
N GLY A 39 14.28 16.60 13.39
CA GLY A 39 13.57 17.04 12.19
C GLY A 39 13.49 16.01 11.07
N GLY A 40 13.40 14.71 11.39
CA GLY A 40 13.25 13.66 10.38
C GLY A 40 12.29 12.56 10.83
N GLY A 41 10.98 12.84 10.76
CA GLY A 41 9.96 11.79 10.80
C GLY A 41 8.89 11.95 11.88
N GLY A 42 7.84 12.71 11.56
CA GLY A 42 6.47 12.36 11.95
C GLY A 42 6.08 12.53 13.41
N GLN A 43 5.93 13.79 13.85
CA GLN A 43 4.86 14.12 14.80
C GLN A 43 3.51 13.81 14.12
N VAL A 44 2.85 12.75 14.55
CA VAL A 44 1.39 12.65 14.45
C VAL A 44 0.85 12.66 15.88
N ALA A 45 0.41 13.85 16.28
CA ALA A 45 -0.45 14.06 17.43
C ALA A 45 -1.90 14.02 16.95
N GLY A 46 -2.73 13.19 17.58
CA GLY A 46 -4.15 13.52 17.80
C GLY A 46 -5.20 12.53 17.28
N GLY A 47 -5.86 11.84 18.23
CA GLY A 47 -7.20 11.22 18.14
C GLY A 47 -7.16 9.77 17.67
N ASP A 48 -7.67 8.77 18.38
CA ASP A 48 -8.66 8.70 19.45
C ASP A 48 -8.48 7.28 20.05
N ASP A 49 -8.14 7.15 21.33
CA ASP A 49 -8.18 5.84 22.02
C ASP A 49 -9.16 6.03 23.17
N GLU A 50 -10.42 5.75 22.82
CA GLU A 50 -11.50 5.51 23.75
C GLU A 50 -11.07 4.51 24.83
N GLU A 51 -11.54 4.81 26.03
CA GLU A 51 -11.51 3.95 27.20
C GLU A 51 -11.96 2.52 26.85
N GLY A 52 -11.08 1.57 27.15
CA GLY A 52 -11.34 0.13 27.09
C GLY A 52 -10.54 -0.58 28.16
N ASP A 53 -10.75 -0.18 29.41
CA ASP A 53 -10.50 -1.04 30.57
C ASP A 53 -11.51 -2.19 30.51
N GLU A 54 -11.03 -3.43 30.39
CA GLU A 54 -11.57 -4.59 31.14
C GLU A 54 -10.76 -5.86 30.85
N ASP A 55 -10.15 -6.35 31.93
CA ASP A 55 -9.90 -7.75 32.28
C ASP A 55 -9.47 -8.75 31.19
N GLY A 56 -8.18 -9.08 31.24
CA GLY A 56 -7.63 -10.31 30.70
C GLY A 56 -6.37 -10.70 31.47
N GLU A 57 -6.56 -11.40 32.58
CA GLU A 57 -5.50 -12.17 33.25
C GLU A 57 -4.80 -13.09 32.24
N ASP A 58 -3.63 -12.70 31.73
CA ASP A 58 -2.60 -13.68 31.40
C ASP A 58 -1.20 -13.04 31.38
N GLY A 59 -0.24 -13.78 31.94
CA GLY A 59 1.09 -13.31 32.32
C GLY A 59 2.05 -13.03 31.15
N GLU A 60 1.74 -12.06 30.30
CA GLU A 60 2.67 -11.55 29.30
C GLU A 60 3.39 -10.30 29.84
N GLU A 61 4.56 -10.55 30.41
CA GLU A 61 5.60 -9.58 30.75
C GLU A 61 5.64 -8.45 29.71
N LYS A 62 5.44 -7.19 30.12
CA LYS A 62 5.51 -6.01 29.24
C LYS A 62 6.79 -6.05 28.40
N ILE A 63 6.67 -6.55 27.17
CA ILE A 63 7.79 -6.81 26.27
C ILE A 63 8.49 -5.47 25.99
N TYR A 64 9.66 -5.28 26.60
CA TYR A 64 10.46 -4.06 26.48
C TYR A 64 10.91 -3.90 25.03
N ASN A 65 10.20 -3.05 24.27
CA ASN A 65 10.48 -2.68 22.88
C ASN A 65 11.03 -1.25 22.82
N PRO A 66 12.31 -1.03 23.19
CA PRO A 66 12.90 0.30 23.26
C PRO A 66 13.01 0.99 21.89
N LEU A 67 12.89 0.21 20.80
CA LEU A 67 12.94 0.71 19.42
C LEU A 67 11.55 0.89 18.79
N LYS A 68 10.46 0.60 19.53
CA LYS A 68 9.07 0.64 19.05
C LYS A 68 8.89 0.00 17.66
N LEU A 69 9.63 -1.08 17.39
CA LEU A 69 9.52 -1.83 16.14
C LEU A 69 8.13 -2.50 16.07
N PRO A 70 7.51 -2.63 14.88
CA PRO A 70 6.26 -3.36 14.74
C PRO A 70 6.39 -4.78 15.32
N LEU A 71 5.46 -5.15 16.20
CA LEU A 71 5.45 -6.49 16.81
C LEU A 71 5.16 -7.53 15.74
N ALA A 72 5.81 -8.68 15.83
CA ALA A 72 5.43 -9.83 15.02
C ALA A 72 4.06 -10.37 15.43
N TRP A 73 3.55 -11.34 14.68
CA TRP A 73 2.38 -12.14 15.04
C TRP A 73 2.57 -12.98 16.32
N ASP A 74 3.80 -13.04 16.86
CA ASP A 74 4.19 -13.73 18.12
C ASP A 74 4.34 -12.75 19.31
N GLY A 75 3.91 -11.48 19.17
CA GLY A 75 3.98 -10.47 20.24
C GLY A 75 5.40 -9.97 20.59
N LYS A 76 6.45 -10.64 20.12
CA LYS A 76 7.85 -10.29 20.36
C LYS A 76 8.35 -9.22 19.37
N PRO A 77 9.31 -8.36 19.78
CA PRO A 77 9.85 -7.34 18.91
C PRO A 77 10.72 -8.03 17.84
N ILE A 78 10.44 -7.72 16.58
CA ILE A 78 11.17 -8.29 15.45
C ILE A 78 12.64 -7.86 15.55
N PRO A 79 13.61 -8.79 15.43
CA PRO A 79 15.02 -8.43 15.40
C PRO A 79 15.31 -7.36 14.34
N PHE A 80 16.10 -6.34 14.68
CA PHE A 80 16.35 -5.17 13.82
C PHE A 80 16.90 -5.52 12.43
N TRP A 81 17.73 -6.57 12.34
CA TRP A 81 18.26 -7.05 11.07
C TRP A 81 17.16 -7.62 10.16
N LEU A 82 16.13 -8.24 10.73
CA LEU A 82 14.99 -8.81 9.99
C LEU A 82 14.06 -7.70 9.50
N TYR A 83 13.85 -6.67 10.32
CA TYR A 83 13.16 -5.44 9.93
C TYR A 83 13.84 -4.76 8.72
N ARG A 84 15.17 -4.63 8.78
CA ARG A 84 15.98 -4.04 7.72
C ARG A 84 16.06 -4.91 6.47
N LEU A 85 16.08 -6.24 6.62
CA LEU A 85 16.08 -7.20 5.52
C LEU A 85 14.74 -7.23 4.76
N HIS A 86 13.61 -7.22 5.49
CA HIS A 86 12.28 -7.20 4.89
C HIS A 86 11.83 -5.81 4.44
N GLY A 87 12.63 -4.77 4.74
CA GLY A 87 12.36 -3.40 4.29
C GLY A 87 11.11 -2.80 4.92
N LEU A 88 10.71 -3.22 6.13
CA LEU A 88 9.52 -2.70 6.81
C LEU A 88 9.63 -1.20 7.16
N GLY A 89 10.83 -0.62 7.13
CA GLY A 89 11.06 0.82 7.33
C GLY A 89 11.02 1.67 6.07
N VAL A 90 10.69 1.07 4.92
CA VAL A 90 10.46 1.81 3.68
C VAL A 90 8.97 2.00 3.51
N GLU A 91 8.56 3.26 3.47
CA GLU A 91 7.18 3.67 3.29
C GLU A 91 6.82 3.74 1.80
N PHE A 92 5.74 3.08 1.40
CA PHE A 92 5.24 3.12 0.03
C PHE A 92 3.81 3.67 0.01
N PRO A 93 3.61 4.96 -0.35
CA PRO A 93 2.28 5.53 -0.51
C PRO A 93 1.62 5.02 -1.79
N CYS A 94 0.30 4.76 -1.74
CA CYS A 94 -0.51 4.44 -2.91
C CYS A 94 -1.70 5.42 -3.01
N GLU A 95 -1.75 6.21 -4.08
CA GLU A 95 -2.78 7.24 -4.27
C GLU A 95 -4.14 6.64 -4.61
N ILE A 96 -4.16 5.57 -5.40
CA ILE A 96 -5.40 4.83 -5.78
C ILE A 96 -6.13 4.27 -4.54
N CYS A 97 -5.39 3.98 -3.48
CA CYS A 97 -5.93 3.51 -2.20
C CYS A 97 -6.30 4.65 -1.22
N GLY A 98 -6.34 5.91 -1.66
CA GLY A 98 -6.60 7.08 -0.81
C GLY A 98 -5.37 7.53 -0.04
N ASN A 99 -4.21 7.55 -0.69
CA ASN A 99 -2.90 7.88 -0.10
C ASN A 99 -2.54 7.03 1.12
N PHE A 100 -3.01 5.78 1.15
CA PHE A 100 -2.65 4.82 2.20
C PHE A 100 -1.17 4.44 2.07
N VAL A 101 -0.47 4.45 3.19
CA VAL A 101 0.97 4.14 3.25
C VAL A 101 1.17 2.69 3.66
N TYR A 102 1.79 1.90 2.78
CA TYR A 102 2.14 0.52 3.04
C TYR A 102 3.58 0.42 3.56
N MET A 103 3.77 -0.32 4.65
CA MET A 103 5.09 -0.58 5.22
C MET A 103 5.73 -1.79 4.54
N GLY A 104 6.83 -1.54 3.81
CA GLY A 104 7.63 -2.56 3.15
C GLY A 104 7.04 -3.13 1.86
N ARG A 105 7.95 -3.67 1.04
CA ARG A 105 7.64 -4.12 -0.34
C ARG A 105 6.68 -5.30 -0.41
N ARG A 106 6.73 -6.25 0.53
CA ARG A 106 5.82 -7.41 0.54
C ARG A 106 4.37 -7.03 0.79
N ALA A 107 4.13 -6.10 1.73
CA ALA A 107 2.78 -5.59 2.01
C ALA A 107 2.27 -4.80 0.81
N PHE A 108 3.15 -3.99 0.21
CA PHE A 108 2.86 -3.30 -1.04
C PHE A 108 2.54 -4.29 -2.18
N ASP A 109 3.33 -5.31 -2.48
CA ASP A 109 3.00 -6.22 -3.59
C ASP A 109 1.69 -7.01 -3.39
N LYS A 110 1.27 -7.19 -2.13
CA LYS A 110 -0.02 -7.79 -1.76
C LYS A 110 -1.19 -6.83 -1.96
N HIS A 111 -0.99 -5.52 -1.77
CA HIS A 111 -2.05 -4.53 -1.83
C HIS A 111 -2.76 -4.45 -3.19
N PHE A 112 -2.05 -4.74 -4.29
CA PHE A 112 -2.64 -4.77 -5.63
C PHE A 112 -3.80 -5.76 -5.78
N ASN A 113 -3.80 -6.84 -4.98
CA ASN A 113 -4.87 -7.83 -4.97
C ASN A 113 -5.91 -7.55 -3.86
N GLU A 114 -5.68 -6.58 -2.98
CA GLU A 114 -6.64 -6.22 -1.95
C GLU A 114 -7.90 -5.60 -2.57
N ALA A 115 -9.05 -5.87 -1.96
CA ALA A 115 -10.33 -5.33 -2.39
C ALA A 115 -10.33 -3.80 -2.46
N ARG A 116 -9.53 -3.12 -1.62
CA ARG A 116 -9.40 -1.66 -1.60
C ARG A 116 -8.81 -1.11 -2.89
N HIS A 117 -7.71 -1.69 -3.37
CA HIS A 117 -7.07 -1.26 -4.61
C HIS A 117 -7.91 -1.63 -5.83
N VAL A 118 -8.47 -2.85 -5.84
CA VAL A 118 -9.38 -3.32 -6.89
C VAL A 118 -10.63 -2.43 -6.97
N HIS A 119 -11.17 -2.01 -5.84
CA HIS A 119 -12.31 -1.11 -5.77
C HIS A 119 -11.92 0.30 -6.26
N GLY A 120 -10.76 0.83 -5.87
CA GLY A 120 -10.24 2.10 -6.37
C GLY A 120 -10.12 2.11 -7.90
N LEU A 121 -9.53 1.06 -8.48
CA LEU A 121 -9.45 0.90 -9.94
C LEU A 121 -10.84 0.79 -10.59
N LYS A 122 -11.77 0.07 -9.96
CA LYS A 122 -13.15 -0.06 -10.47
C LYS A 122 -13.88 1.28 -10.46
N CYS A 123 -13.67 2.13 -9.45
CA CYS A 123 -14.24 3.48 -9.39
C CYS A 123 -13.69 4.40 -10.49
N LEU A 124 -12.45 4.17 -10.95
CA LEU A 124 -11.86 4.85 -12.10
C LEU A 124 -12.35 4.31 -13.47
N GLY A 125 -13.23 3.29 -13.47
CA GLY A 125 -13.73 2.66 -14.69
C GLY A 125 -12.76 1.66 -15.32
N ILE A 126 -11.70 1.26 -14.60
CA ILE A 126 -10.76 0.23 -15.04
C ILE A 126 -11.31 -1.14 -14.64
N THR A 127 -11.65 -1.97 -15.63
CA THR A 127 -12.24 -3.30 -15.39
C THR A 127 -11.19 -4.40 -15.25
N ASN A 128 -10.00 -4.22 -15.84
CA ASN A 128 -8.91 -5.19 -15.79
C ASN A 128 -7.93 -4.79 -14.68
N THR A 129 -7.86 -5.57 -13.60
CA THR A 129 -6.94 -5.30 -12.48
C THR A 129 -5.53 -5.87 -12.71
N ALA A 130 -5.38 -6.88 -13.56
CA ALA A 130 -4.10 -7.56 -13.77
C ALA A 130 -3.10 -6.70 -14.56
N LEU A 131 -3.58 -5.91 -15.52
CA LEU A 131 -2.74 -5.03 -16.34
C LEU A 131 -2.23 -3.80 -15.57
N PHE A 132 -2.91 -3.43 -14.48
CA PHE A 132 -2.61 -2.24 -13.69
C PHE A 132 -1.85 -2.57 -12.40
N ARG A 133 -1.19 -3.74 -12.38
CA ARG A 133 -0.25 -4.09 -11.30
C ARG A 133 0.94 -3.12 -11.34
N ASP A 134 1.41 -2.71 -10.17
CA ASP A 134 2.52 -1.77 -9.97
C ASP A 134 2.22 -0.28 -10.22
N ILE A 135 0.97 0.09 -10.51
CA ILE A 135 0.56 1.49 -10.66
C ILE A 135 0.01 2.02 -9.34
N THR A 136 0.56 3.14 -8.87
CA THR A 136 0.15 3.80 -7.63
C THR A 136 -0.58 5.11 -7.86
N SER A 137 -0.27 5.79 -8.96
CA SER A 137 -0.70 7.17 -9.24
C SER A 137 -1.99 7.16 -10.06
N ILE A 138 -2.93 8.03 -9.74
CA ILE A 138 -4.24 8.07 -10.42
C ILE A 138 -4.08 8.56 -11.87
N ASP A 139 -3.21 9.54 -12.08
CA ASP A 139 -2.95 10.12 -13.41
C ASP A 139 -2.30 9.11 -14.36
N GLU A 140 -1.42 8.25 -13.85
CA GLU A 140 -0.78 7.20 -14.64
C GLU A 140 -1.79 6.12 -15.03
N ALA A 141 -2.66 5.72 -14.10
CA ALA A 141 -3.70 4.73 -14.34
C ALA A 141 -4.71 5.22 -15.40
N THR A 142 -5.16 6.47 -15.31
CA THR A 142 -6.11 7.05 -16.28
C THR A 142 -5.48 7.18 -17.67
N ASN A 143 -4.25 7.69 -17.77
CA ASN A 143 -3.53 7.79 -19.04
C ASN A 143 -3.32 6.43 -19.71
N LEU A 144 -2.95 5.41 -18.93
CA LEU A 144 -2.77 4.05 -19.46
C LEU A 144 -4.11 3.46 -19.93
N ASN A 145 -5.18 3.65 -19.16
CA ASN A 145 -6.51 3.20 -19.54
C ASN A 145 -6.98 3.86 -20.86
N ASP A 146 -6.78 5.16 -21.01
CA ASP A 146 -7.11 5.89 -22.24
C ASP A 146 -6.31 5.40 -23.45
N LYS A 147 -5.06 5.00 -23.25
CA LYS A 147 -4.24 4.42 -24.31
C LYS A 147 -4.76 3.04 -24.72
N ILE A 148 -5.05 2.18 -23.75
CA ILE A 148 -5.59 0.83 -23.98
C ILE A 148 -6.96 0.90 -24.66
N GLN A 149 -7.84 1.80 -24.22
CA GLN A 149 -9.16 1.99 -24.85
C GLN A 149 -9.05 2.48 -26.29
N ARG A 150 -8.12 3.41 -26.56
CA ARG A 150 -7.85 3.88 -27.93
C ARG A 150 -7.36 2.77 -28.84
N GLU A 151 -6.42 1.95 -28.38
CA GLU A 151 -5.90 0.81 -29.14
C GLU A 151 -6.99 -0.24 -29.37
N THR A 152 -7.72 -0.61 -28.33
CA THR A 152 -8.82 -1.60 -28.42
C THR A 152 -9.93 -1.13 -29.37
N LYS A 153 -10.30 0.16 -29.31
CA LYS A 153 -11.29 0.74 -30.24
C LYS A 153 -10.79 0.72 -31.67
N LYS A 154 -9.51 1.01 -31.90
CA LYS A 154 -8.89 0.95 -33.24
C LYS A 154 -8.97 -0.47 -33.82
N THR A 155 -8.57 -1.48 -33.04
CA THR A 155 -8.61 -2.88 -33.47
C THR A 155 -10.04 -3.34 -33.75
N LYS A 156 -11.01 -2.99 -32.89
CA LYS A 156 -12.41 -3.42 -33.06
C LYS A 156 -13.12 -2.75 -34.25
N VAL A 157 -12.76 -1.52 -34.59
CA VAL A 157 -13.32 -0.82 -35.76
C VAL A 157 -12.86 -1.48 -37.06
N ASP A 158 -11.61 -1.92 -37.12
CA ASP A 158 -11.02 -2.56 -38.30
C ASP A 158 -11.74 -3.88 -38.64
N GLU A 159 -11.99 -4.72 -37.64
CA GLU A 159 -12.66 -6.01 -37.82
C GLU A 159 -14.11 -5.89 -38.34
N GLY A 160 -14.84 -4.84 -37.93
CA GLY A 160 -16.23 -4.64 -38.34
C GLY A 160 -16.41 -4.02 -39.73
N SER A 161 -15.35 -3.45 -40.30
CA SER A 161 -15.38 -2.75 -41.59
C SER A 161 -14.79 -3.57 -42.74
N ILE A 162 -14.30 -4.78 -42.47
CA ILE A 162 -13.62 -5.64 -43.46
C ILE A 162 -14.57 -6.21 -44.51
N VAL A 163 -15.82 -6.52 -44.14
CA VAL A 163 -16.80 -7.11 -45.06
C VAL A 163 -17.67 -6.01 -45.66
N GLN A 164 -17.46 -5.78 -46.96
CA GLN A 164 -18.21 -4.84 -47.77
C GLN A 164 -19.28 -5.60 -48.57
N MET A 165 -20.53 -5.14 -48.48
CA MET A 165 -21.69 -5.67 -49.19
C MET A 165 -22.16 -4.61 -50.20
N GLU A 166 -22.59 -5.05 -51.37
CA GLU A 166 -23.13 -4.19 -52.43
C GLU A 166 -24.65 -4.30 -52.46
N ASP A 167 -25.35 -3.17 -52.60
CA ASP A 167 -26.80 -3.13 -52.80
C ASP A 167 -27.22 -3.33 -54.26
N ALA A 168 -28.53 -3.32 -54.54
CA ALA A 168 -29.06 -3.46 -55.89
C ALA A 168 -28.74 -2.27 -56.81
N GLU A 169 -28.32 -1.13 -56.25
CA GLU A 169 -27.97 0.10 -56.95
C GLU A 169 -26.45 0.24 -57.16
N GLY A 170 -25.65 -0.68 -56.62
CA GLY A 170 -24.19 -0.70 -56.71
C GLY A 170 -23.47 0.10 -55.62
N ASN A 171 -24.16 0.55 -54.56
CA ASN A 171 -23.52 1.23 -53.44
C ASN A 171 -22.89 0.20 -52.49
N VAL A 172 -21.64 0.44 -52.11
CA VAL A 172 -20.87 -0.44 -51.23
C VAL A 172 -20.93 0.06 -49.80
N MET A 173 -21.35 -0.80 -48.87
CA MET A 173 -21.48 -0.48 -47.46
C MET A 173 -21.03 -1.63 -46.55
N PRO A 174 -20.65 -1.35 -45.29
CA PRO A 174 -20.25 -2.42 -44.37
C PRO A 174 -21.42 -3.33 -44.02
N GLU A 175 -21.14 -4.61 -43.84
CA GLU A 175 -22.12 -5.69 -43.61
C GLU A 175 -23.19 -5.35 -42.56
N LYS A 176 -22.80 -4.75 -41.43
CA LYS A 176 -23.75 -4.34 -40.37
C LYS A 176 -24.77 -3.32 -40.85
N VAL A 177 -24.31 -2.33 -41.62
CA VAL A 177 -25.16 -1.26 -42.15
C VAL A 177 -26.11 -1.85 -43.19
N TYR A 178 -25.62 -2.74 -44.06
CA TYR A 178 -26.45 -3.46 -45.02
C TYR A 178 -27.60 -4.22 -44.33
N TYR A 179 -27.30 -5.04 -43.31
CA TYR A 179 -28.34 -5.79 -42.61
C TYR A 179 -29.31 -4.91 -41.80
N ASP A 180 -28.85 -3.79 -41.25
CA ASP A 180 -29.71 -2.86 -40.53
C ASP A 180 -30.66 -2.12 -41.48
N LEU A 181 -30.19 -1.67 -42.64
CA LEU A 181 -31.03 -1.08 -43.68
C LEU A 181 -32.01 -2.10 -44.27
N GLN A 182 -31.57 -3.35 -44.48
CA GLN A 182 -32.42 -4.43 -44.97
C GLN A 182 -33.57 -4.72 -43.98
N LYS A 183 -33.29 -4.75 -42.68
CA LYS A 183 -34.33 -4.93 -41.64
C LYS A 183 -35.29 -3.75 -41.55
N GLN A 184 -34.83 -2.55 -41.87
CA GLN A 184 -35.67 -1.34 -41.94
C GLN A 184 -36.47 -1.25 -43.25
N GLY A 185 -36.19 -2.11 -44.24
CA GLY A 185 -36.85 -2.11 -45.55
C GLY A 185 -36.41 -0.96 -46.47
N LEU A 186 -35.18 -0.45 -46.29
CA LEU A 186 -34.61 0.67 -47.03
C LEU A 186 -33.62 0.23 -48.13
N LEU A 187 -33.52 -1.08 -48.39
CA LEU A 187 -32.68 -1.73 -49.40
C LEU A 187 -33.52 -2.69 -50.25
#